data_AF-A0A699YBA3-F1
#
_entry.id   AF-A0A699YBA3-F1
#
_cell.length_a   1.000
_cell.length_b   1.000
_cell.length_c   1.000
_cell.angle_alpha   90.00
_cell.angle_beta   90.00
_cell.angle_gamma   90.00
#
_symmetry.space_group_name_H-M   'P 1'
#
loop_
_entity.id
_entity.type
_entity.pdbx_description
1 polymer ?
#
loop_
_entity_poly.entity_id
_entity_poly.type
_entity_poly.pdbx_seq_one_letter_code
_entity_poly.pdbx_strand_id
1 'polypeptide(L)'
;MTLNAIRLSQLQLQPTAHHSALTRGGWALACMLQALLLDAQLLAAADEHEQVVAVTGRLLKNEPSNLKALVLRGIAYYRLHDHDLAKRHFGEALKYEPDYTEARQQFNKVKAFDRKRQAAERALEAEDWAQAEGLFAEALHLDPDHRKANVGLWLGYAKARRQLGRVSDAREAFQNVLILQPGHEEATVALLHDAERRLKIASRKDYYKLLSVGRSASDREIKKAYRDLAKQYHPDKVSEAEKKDSEEKFRQVAEAYEVLSDADKRARYDAGEDVDQQQHQQHHSSQFHQFQQFHFQQREYFYRNG
;
A
#
# COMPACT_ATOMS: atom_id res chain seq x y z
N MET A 1 -7.71 1.03 -25.91
CA MET A 1 -7.94 1.68 -27.22
C MET A 1 -8.63 3.01 -27.00
N THR A 2 -7.89 4.11 -27.13
CA THR A 2 -8.32 5.42 -27.68
C THR A 2 -7.08 6.34 -27.61
N LEU A 3 -6.22 6.22 -28.62
CA LEU A 3 -5.19 7.21 -28.91
C LEU A 3 -5.92 8.49 -29.31
N ASN A 4 -5.94 9.49 -28.42
CA ASN A 4 -6.40 10.83 -28.79
C ASN A 4 -5.36 11.42 -29.73
N ALA A 5 -5.63 11.29 -31.02
CA ALA A 5 -4.86 11.91 -32.10
C ALA A 5 -4.90 13.42 -31.88
N ILE A 6 -3.77 13.97 -31.41
CA ILE A 6 -3.51 15.40 -31.44
C ILE A 6 -3.62 15.81 -32.91
N ARG A 7 -4.67 16.58 -33.23
CA ARG A 7 -4.87 17.16 -34.56
C ARG A 7 -3.65 18.03 -34.89
N LEU A 8 -2.76 17.50 -35.73
CA LEU A 8 -1.63 18.20 -36.35
C LEU A 8 -2.04 19.43 -37.18
N SER A 9 -3.34 19.72 -37.33
CA SER A 9 -3.87 20.83 -38.13
C SER A 9 -3.89 22.20 -37.42
N GLN A 10 -3.39 22.32 -36.18
CA GLN A 10 -3.26 23.62 -35.49
C GLN A 10 -1.82 24.17 -35.44
N LEU A 11 -0.86 23.51 -36.09
CA LEU A 11 0.47 24.08 -36.36
C LEU A 11 0.40 25.13 -37.49
N GLN A 12 -0.39 26.18 -37.31
CA GLN A 12 -0.15 27.42 -38.04
C GLN A 12 1.02 28.13 -37.35
N LEU A 13 2.21 28.01 -37.94
CA LEU A 13 3.34 28.89 -37.71
C LEU A 13 2.95 30.30 -38.17
N GLN A 14 2.12 30.99 -37.40
CA GLN A 14 1.86 32.42 -37.58
C GLN A 14 2.96 33.18 -36.83
N PRO A 15 3.84 33.92 -37.52
CA PRO A 15 4.82 34.76 -36.84
C PRO A 15 4.05 35.83 -36.06
N THR A 16 4.21 35.83 -34.74
CA THR A 16 3.65 36.88 -33.89
C THR A 16 4.23 38.23 -34.31
N ALA A 17 3.42 39.29 -34.27
CA ALA A 17 3.63 40.56 -34.97
C ALA A 17 4.86 41.41 -34.53
N HIS A 18 5.81 40.86 -33.79
CA HIS A 18 7.04 41.54 -33.36
C HIS A 18 8.27 41.29 -34.26
N HIS A 19 8.15 40.56 -35.37
CA HIS A 19 9.30 40.02 -36.13
C HIS A 19 9.70 40.82 -37.38
N SER A 20 9.45 42.13 -37.45
CA SER A 20 9.75 42.93 -38.66
C SER A 20 11.21 43.41 -38.80
N ALA A 21 12.17 42.90 -38.01
CA ALA A 21 13.58 43.36 -38.11
C ALA A 21 14.64 42.37 -37.61
N LEU A 22 14.60 41.09 -38.03
CA LEU A 22 15.66 40.13 -37.65
C LEU A 22 16.62 39.84 -38.82
N THR A 23 17.92 39.99 -38.56
CA THR A 23 19.01 39.55 -39.45
C THR A 23 18.95 38.04 -39.67
N ARG A 24 19.64 37.49 -40.69
CA ARG A 24 19.69 36.02 -40.91
C ARG A 24 20.05 35.22 -39.64
N GLY A 25 20.85 35.79 -38.74
CA GLY A 25 21.18 35.19 -37.44
C GLY A 25 20.01 35.14 -36.45
N GLY A 26 19.12 36.13 -36.46
CA GLY A 26 17.94 36.17 -35.60
C GLY A 26 16.89 35.11 -35.96
N TRP A 27 16.71 34.83 -37.25
CA TRP A 27 15.83 33.74 -37.71
C TRP A 27 16.35 32.35 -37.29
N ALA A 28 17.65 32.11 -37.45
CA ALA A 28 18.25 30.85 -37.02
C ALA A 28 18.09 30.63 -35.50
N LEU A 29 18.29 31.69 -34.71
CA LEU A 29 18.08 31.65 -33.26
C LEU A 29 16.62 31.36 -32.90
N ALA A 30 15.66 32.06 -33.50
CA ALA A 30 14.23 31.83 -33.25
C ALA A 30 13.79 30.40 -33.59
N CYS A 31 14.22 29.85 -34.74
CA CYS A 31 13.96 28.46 -35.10
C CYS A 31 14.57 27.48 -34.10
N MET A 32 15.80 27.73 -33.64
CA MET A 32 16.47 26.89 -32.63
C MET A 32 15.70 26.89 -31.30
N LEU A 33 15.28 28.06 -30.81
CA LEU A 33 14.55 28.17 -29.54
C LEU A 33 13.18 27.50 -29.62
N GLN A 34 12.49 27.63 -30.75
CA GLN A 34 11.23 26.94 -30.98
C GLN A 34 11.40 25.41 -31.07
N ALA A 35 12.49 24.94 -31.68
CA ALA A 35 12.83 23.52 -31.69
C ALA A 35 13.11 22.98 -30.26
N LEU A 36 13.85 23.74 -29.43
CA LEU A 36 14.07 23.38 -28.02
C LEU A 36 12.78 23.32 -27.22
N LEU A 37 11.83 24.22 -27.48
CA LEU A 37 10.53 24.20 -26.81
C LEU A 37 9.73 22.95 -27.19
N LEU A 38 9.69 22.60 -28.48
CA LEU A 38 9.01 21.40 -28.96
C LEU A 38 9.66 20.12 -28.39
N ASP A 39 10.99 20.06 -28.38
CA ASP A 39 11.76 18.97 -27.78
C ASP A 39 11.40 18.79 -26.29
N ALA A 40 11.38 19.89 -25.52
CA ALA A 40 10.97 19.85 -24.11
C ALA A 40 9.53 19.33 -23.92
N GLN A 41 8.60 19.65 -24.83
CA GLN A 41 7.22 19.15 -24.78
C GLN A 41 7.14 17.65 -25.08
N LEU A 42 7.90 17.16 -26.06
CA LEU A 42 7.96 15.74 -26.40
C LEU A 42 8.59 14.93 -25.27
N LEU A 43 9.69 15.42 -24.69
CA LEU A 43 10.33 14.80 -23.53
C LEU A 43 9.39 14.78 -22.32
N ALA A 44 8.63 15.84 -22.07
CA ALA A 44 7.64 15.87 -21.01
C ALA A 44 6.52 14.84 -21.23
N ALA A 45 6.07 14.65 -22.48
CA ALA A 45 5.09 13.63 -22.84
C ALA A 45 5.65 12.20 -22.72
N ALA A 46 6.97 12.04 -22.84
CA ALA A 46 7.70 10.78 -22.67
C ALA A 46 8.08 10.48 -21.21
N ASP A 47 7.68 11.31 -20.24
CA ASP A 47 8.04 11.17 -18.80
C ASP A 47 9.56 11.37 -18.53
N GLU A 48 10.29 11.98 -19.47
CA GLU A 48 11.75 12.20 -19.44
C GLU A 48 12.13 13.51 -18.75
N HIS A 49 11.70 13.67 -17.49
CA HIS A 49 11.72 14.97 -16.80
C HIS A 49 13.13 15.55 -16.54
N GLU A 50 14.14 14.71 -16.36
CA GLU A 50 15.53 15.18 -16.22
C GLU A 50 16.02 15.88 -17.50
N GLN A 51 15.66 15.32 -18.66
CA GLN A 51 15.98 15.90 -19.95
C GLN A 51 15.20 17.19 -20.20
N VAL A 52 13.92 17.26 -19.79
CA VAL A 52 13.12 18.51 -19.83
C VAL A 52 13.83 19.62 -19.07
N VAL A 53 14.37 19.34 -17.88
CA VAL A 53 15.16 20.31 -17.11
C VAL A 53 16.41 20.75 -17.89
N ALA A 54 17.13 19.84 -18.54
CA ALA A 54 18.31 20.21 -19.34
C ALA A 54 17.93 21.12 -20.54
N VAL A 55 16.90 20.74 -21.30
CA VAL A 55 16.48 21.43 -22.53
C VAL A 55 15.90 22.81 -22.23
N THR A 56 14.97 22.90 -21.28
CA THR A 56 14.39 24.19 -20.85
C THR A 56 15.45 25.13 -20.27
N GLY A 57 16.52 24.61 -19.65
CA GLY A 57 17.61 25.44 -19.12
C GLY A 57 18.40 26.15 -20.22
N ARG A 58 18.67 25.45 -21.33
CA ARG A 58 19.29 26.04 -22.52
C ARG A 58 18.40 27.12 -23.14
N LEU A 59 17.09 26.87 -23.19
CA LEU A 59 16.11 27.83 -23.69
C LEU A 59 16.06 29.08 -22.81
N LEU A 60 15.90 28.92 -21.50
CA LEU A 60 15.80 30.04 -20.54
C LEU A 60 17.09 30.86 -20.43
N LYS A 61 18.25 30.28 -20.74
CA LYS A 61 19.51 31.04 -20.84
C LYS A 61 19.46 32.09 -21.97
N ASN A 62 18.70 31.83 -23.03
CA ASN A 62 18.53 32.74 -24.17
C ASN A 62 17.28 33.61 -24.02
N GLU A 63 16.17 33.04 -23.52
CA GLU A 63 14.91 33.73 -23.27
C GLU A 63 14.42 33.50 -21.83
N PRO A 64 14.93 34.26 -20.83
CA PRO A 64 14.57 34.07 -19.43
C PRO A 64 13.07 34.25 -19.11
N SER A 65 12.36 35.05 -19.90
CA SER A 65 10.94 35.33 -19.74
C SER A 65 10.02 34.35 -20.49
N ASN A 66 10.56 33.26 -21.06
CA ASN A 66 9.75 32.29 -21.80
C ASN A 66 8.85 31.49 -20.83
N LEU A 67 7.59 31.89 -20.76
CA LEU A 67 6.59 31.36 -19.81
C LEU A 67 6.39 29.85 -19.95
N LYS A 68 6.32 29.35 -21.19
CA LYS A 68 6.12 27.92 -21.46
C LYS A 68 7.31 27.09 -20.97
N ALA A 69 8.53 27.57 -21.20
CA ALA A 69 9.72 26.89 -20.71
C ALA A 69 9.82 26.90 -19.18
N LEU A 70 9.46 28.01 -18.52
CA LEU A 70 9.37 28.09 -17.06
C LEU A 70 8.36 27.09 -16.49
N VAL A 71 7.16 26.99 -17.09
CA VAL A 71 6.14 26.03 -16.65
C VAL A 71 6.56 24.59 -16.90
N LEU A 72 7.07 24.26 -18.09
CA LEU A 72 7.55 22.91 -18.39
C LEU A 72 8.66 22.48 -17.42
N ARG A 73 9.60 23.39 -17.11
CA ARG A 73 10.66 23.15 -16.14
C ARG A 73 10.10 22.95 -14.72
N GLY A 74 9.12 23.76 -14.32
CA GLY A 74 8.44 23.61 -13.03
C GLY A 74 7.71 22.27 -12.90
N ILE A 75 6.99 21.83 -13.95
CA ILE A 75 6.32 20.52 -14.00
C ILE A 75 7.35 19.39 -13.90
N ALA A 76 8.47 19.50 -14.62
CA ALA A 76 9.54 18.51 -14.56
C ALA A 76 10.11 18.38 -13.13
N TYR A 77 10.43 19.49 -12.47
CA TYR A 77 10.90 19.44 -11.08
C TYR A 77 9.85 18.87 -10.12
N TYR A 78 8.57 19.20 -10.31
CA TYR A 78 7.49 18.61 -9.53
C TYR A 78 7.49 17.09 -9.67
N ARG A 79 7.53 16.56 -10.89
CA ARG A 79 7.57 15.11 -11.14
C ARG A 79 8.84 14.44 -10.61
N LEU A 80 9.95 15.18 -10.55
CA LEU A 80 11.20 14.76 -9.90
C LEU A 80 11.15 14.82 -8.37
N HIS A 81 10.03 15.23 -7.77
CA HIS A 81 9.83 15.43 -6.34
C HIS A 81 10.68 16.60 -5.75
N ASP A 82 11.08 17.55 -6.58
CA ASP A 82 11.69 18.80 -6.14
C ASP A 82 10.64 19.93 -6.17
N HIS A 83 9.76 19.90 -5.18
CA HIS A 83 8.62 20.82 -5.14
C HIS A 83 9.04 22.27 -4.91
N ASP A 84 10.17 22.51 -4.25
CA ASP A 84 10.67 23.87 -4.02
C ASP A 84 11.18 24.51 -5.30
N LEU A 85 11.95 23.79 -6.13
CA LEU A 85 12.32 24.28 -7.45
C LEU A 85 11.09 24.43 -8.36
N ALA A 86 10.12 23.50 -8.29
CA ALA A 86 8.88 23.62 -9.04
C ALA A 86 8.14 24.94 -8.73
N LYS A 87 7.89 25.21 -7.44
CA LYS A 87 7.25 26.45 -6.97
C LYS A 87 8.02 27.69 -7.40
N ARG A 88 9.36 27.66 -7.36
CA ARG A 88 10.20 28.79 -7.82
C ARG A 88 9.97 29.11 -9.30
N HIS A 89 10.00 28.12 -10.17
CA HIS A 89 9.82 28.34 -11.62
C HIS A 89 8.40 28.77 -12.00
N PHE A 90 7.37 28.19 -11.37
CA PHE A 90 6.01 28.70 -11.56
C PHE A 90 5.85 30.14 -11.03
N GLY A 91 6.44 30.43 -9.87
CA GLY A 91 6.46 31.79 -9.32
C GLY A 91 7.18 32.78 -10.23
N GLU A 92 8.28 32.36 -10.86
CA GLU A 92 9.00 33.17 -11.85
C GLU A 92 8.14 33.48 -13.08
N ALA A 93 7.41 32.50 -13.62
CA ALA A 93 6.46 32.74 -14.71
C ALA A 93 5.39 33.77 -14.31
N LEU A 94 4.85 33.67 -13.09
CA LEU A 94 3.85 34.60 -12.56
C LEU A 94 4.41 35.99 -12.24
N LYS A 95 5.73 36.15 -12.09
CA LYS A 95 6.36 37.48 -12.00
C LYS A 95 6.36 38.20 -13.35
N TYR A 96 6.59 37.46 -14.44
CA TYR A 96 6.53 38.01 -15.79
C TYR A 96 5.09 38.24 -16.24
N GLU A 97 4.19 37.30 -15.99
CA GLU A 97 2.77 37.39 -16.36
C GLU A 97 1.87 36.90 -15.20
N PRO A 98 1.36 37.83 -14.34
CA PRO A 98 0.58 37.47 -13.15
C PRO A 98 -0.71 36.68 -13.40
N ASP A 99 -1.29 36.85 -14.58
CA ASP A 99 -2.54 36.21 -15.02
C ASP A 99 -2.31 34.94 -15.84
N TYR A 100 -1.06 34.44 -15.92
CA TYR A 100 -0.74 33.21 -16.64
C TYR A 100 -1.38 32.00 -15.94
N THR A 101 -2.52 31.57 -16.47
CA THR A 101 -3.43 30.61 -15.85
C THR A 101 -2.78 29.26 -15.60
N GLU A 102 -1.99 28.78 -16.56
CA GLU A 102 -1.31 27.49 -16.47
C GLU A 102 -0.32 27.45 -15.29
N ALA A 103 0.56 28.46 -15.17
CA ALA A 103 1.49 28.54 -14.04
C ALA A 103 0.76 28.67 -12.70
N ARG A 104 -0.33 29.45 -12.65
CA ARG A 104 -1.14 29.63 -11.43
C ARG A 104 -1.75 28.31 -10.97
N GLN A 105 -2.35 27.56 -11.89
CA GLN A 105 -2.96 26.26 -11.61
C GLN A 105 -1.91 25.26 -11.08
N GLN A 106 -0.76 25.15 -11.77
CA GLN A 106 0.30 24.25 -11.34
C GLN A 106 0.89 24.66 -9.98
N PHE A 107 1.16 25.95 -9.76
CA PHE A 107 1.64 26.46 -8.47
C PHE A 107 0.69 26.11 -7.31
N ASN A 108 -0.61 26.33 -7.51
CA ASN A 108 -1.61 26.01 -6.51
C ASN A 108 -1.71 24.51 -6.25
N LYS A 109 -1.60 23.68 -7.30
CA LYS A 109 -1.58 22.23 -7.19
C LYS A 109 -0.41 21.76 -6.33
N VAL A 110 0.82 22.19 -6.63
CA VAL A 110 2.01 21.83 -5.85
C VAL A 110 1.87 22.28 -4.40
N LYS A 111 1.40 23.52 -4.16
CA LYS A 111 1.19 24.03 -2.81
C LYS A 111 0.15 23.23 -2.01
N ALA A 112 -0.96 22.85 -2.65
CA ALA A 112 -1.99 22.04 -2.01
C ALA A 112 -1.47 20.65 -1.65
N PHE A 113 -0.75 20.00 -2.58
CA PHE A 113 -0.11 18.72 -2.38
C PHE A 113 0.91 18.76 -1.23
N ASP A 114 1.85 19.70 -1.28
CA ASP A 114 2.88 19.87 -0.23
C ASP A 114 2.27 20.10 1.15
N ARG A 115 1.26 20.97 1.23
CA ARG A 115 0.59 21.26 2.50
C ARG A 115 -0.04 20.01 3.09
N LYS A 116 -0.69 19.19 2.27
CA LYS A 116 -1.33 17.95 2.73
C LYS A 116 -0.31 16.90 3.13
N ARG A 117 0.75 16.71 2.32
CA ARG A 117 1.87 15.81 2.65
C ARG A 117 2.52 16.18 3.99
N GLN A 118 2.89 17.46 4.17
CA GLN A 118 3.52 17.92 5.40
C GLN A 118 2.58 17.80 6.62
N ALA A 119 1.28 18.03 6.44
CA ALA A 119 0.31 17.82 7.51
C ALA A 119 0.21 16.34 7.89
N ALA A 120 0.20 15.43 6.91
CA ALA A 120 0.18 13.99 7.14
C ALA A 120 1.44 13.52 7.88
N GLU A 121 2.62 13.99 7.46
CA GLU A 121 3.90 13.69 8.11
C GLU A 121 3.94 14.18 9.57
N ARG A 122 3.46 15.40 9.83
CA ARG A 122 3.36 15.92 11.21
C ARG A 122 2.40 15.11 12.08
N ALA A 123 1.26 14.70 11.53
CA ALA A 123 0.32 13.84 12.25
C ALA A 123 0.95 12.46 12.56
N LEU A 124 1.74 11.93 11.62
CA LEU A 124 2.48 10.68 11.81
C LEU A 124 3.56 10.82 12.91
N GLU A 125 4.28 11.95 12.94
CA GLU A 125 5.27 12.27 13.99
C GLU A 125 4.60 12.47 15.36
N ALA A 126 3.41 13.05 15.39
CA ALA A 126 2.60 13.23 16.60
C ALA A 126 1.89 11.93 17.06
N GLU A 127 2.10 10.81 16.35
CA GLU A 127 1.44 9.52 16.59
C GLU A 127 -0.10 9.59 16.53
N ASP A 128 -0.67 10.62 15.91
CA ASP A 128 -2.09 10.69 15.59
C ASP A 128 -2.37 9.87 14.33
N TRP A 129 -2.40 8.55 14.50
CA TRP A 129 -2.53 7.60 13.39
C TRP A 129 -3.81 7.78 12.59
N ALA A 130 -4.91 8.15 13.25
CA ALA A 130 -6.21 8.34 12.61
C ALA A 130 -6.20 9.59 11.71
N GLN A 131 -5.66 10.71 12.21
CA GLN A 131 -5.52 11.91 11.41
C GLN A 131 -4.50 11.70 10.28
N ALA A 132 -3.38 11.04 10.55
CA ALA A 132 -2.37 10.71 9.55
C ALA A 132 -2.97 9.87 8.42
N GLU A 133 -3.75 8.83 8.74
CA GLU A 133 -4.44 8.00 7.74
C GLU A 133 -5.29 8.87 6.80
N GLY A 134 -6.17 9.71 7.34
CA GLY A 134 -7.01 10.59 6.54
C GLY A 134 -6.21 11.54 5.64
N LEU A 135 -5.16 12.17 6.18
CA LEU A 135 -4.34 13.13 5.44
C LEU A 135 -3.52 12.48 4.33
N PHE A 136 -2.98 11.27 4.56
CA PHE A 136 -2.29 10.52 3.50
C PHE A 136 -3.24 10.12 2.37
N ALA A 137 -4.45 9.65 2.71
CA ALA A 137 -5.47 9.30 1.72
C ALA A 137 -5.86 10.51 0.85
N GLU A 138 -6.08 11.67 1.47
CA GLU A 138 -6.35 12.92 0.76
C GLU A 138 -5.18 13.34 -0.14
N ALA A 139 -3.94 13.24 0.35
CA ALA A 139 -2.75 13.60 -0.43
C ALA A 139 -2.60 12.70 -1.67
N LEU A 140 -2.83 11.40 -1.53
CA LEU A 140 -2.78 10.43 -2.63
C LEU A 140 -3.85 10.70 -3.70
N HIS A 141 -5.02 11.21 -3.32
CA HIS A 141 -6.08 11.59 -4.26
C HIS A 141 -5.76 12.88 -5.05
N LEU A 142 -4.88 13.75 -4.56
CA LEU A 142 -4.54 14.99 -5.27
C LEU A 142 -3.73 14.74 -6.55
N ASP A 143 -2.87 13.71 -6.56
CA ASP A 143 -2.08 13.32 -7.73
C ASP A 143 -1.75 11.82 -7.71
N PRO A 144 -2.69 10.95 -8.12
CA PRO A 144 -2.49 9.50 -8.10
C PRO A 144 -1.31 9.03 -8.96
N ASP A 145 -0.98 9.79 -10.01
CA ASP A 145 0.07 9.46 -10.97
C ASP A 145 1.47 9.94 -10.54
N HIS A 146 1.60 10.62 -9.39
CA HIS A 146 2.88 11.13 -8.92
C HIS A 146 3.77 10.03 -8.33
N ARG A 147 4.37 9.21 -9.21
CA ARG A 147 5.16 8.02 -8.84
C ARG A 147 6.17 8.27 -7.71
N LYS A 148 7.08 9.24 -7.88
CA LYS A 148 8.14 9.52 -6.88
C LYS A 148 7.59 10.02 -5.53
N ALA A 149 6.60 10.91 -5.51
CA ALA A 149 6.01 11.43 -4.27
C ALA A 149 5.18 10.38 -3.54
N ASN A 150 4.42 9.58 -4.30
CA ASN A 150 3.46 8.64 -3.74
C ASN A 150 4.12 7.50 -2.99
N VAL A 151 5.38 7.16 -3.29
CA VAL A 151 6.18 6.20 -2.50
C VAL A 151 6.20 6.58 -1.02
N GLY A 152 6.59 7.82 -0.70
CA GLY A 152 6.66 8.29 0.69
C GLY A 152 5.29 8.36 1.36
N LEU A 153 4.27 8.80 0.61
CA LEU A 153 2.88 8.85 1.10
C LEU A 153 2.35 7.46 1.43
N TRP A 154 2.52 6.47 0.54
CA TRP A 154 2.07 5.10 0.76
C TRP A 154 2.79 4.45 1.95
N LEU A 155 4.08 4.70 2.15
CA LEU A 155 4.82 4.22 3.32
C LEU A 155 4.27 4.80 4.64
N GLY A 156 4.05 6.12 4.68
CA GLY A 156 3.44 6.78 5.83
C GLY A 156 2.02 6.26 6.11
N TYR A 157 1.24 6.08 5.05
CA TYR A 157 -0.12 5.55 5.12
C TYR A 157 -0.17 4.11 5.66
N ALA A 158 0.72 3.25 5.16
CA ALA A 158 0.84 1.87 5.62
C ALA A 158 1.24 1.80 7.10
N LYS A 159 2.18 2.66 7.53
CA LYS A 159 2.60 2.77 8.93
C LYS A 159 1.43 3.18 9.83
N ALA A 160 0.67 4.21 9.46
CA ALA A 160 -0.49 4.66 10.22
C ALA A 160 -1.55 3.54 10.36
N ARG A 161 -1.90 2.88 9.24
CA ARG A 161 -2.85 1.76 9.22
C ARG A 161 -2.40 0.57 10.07
N ARG A 162 -1.09 0.27 10.07
CA ARG A 162 -0.53 -0.80 10.91
C ARG A 162 -0.75 -0.51 12.40
N GLN A 163 -0.56 0.73 12.84
CA GLN A 163 -0.75 1.12 14.23
C GLN A 163 -2.23 1.12 14.64
N LEU A 164 -3.13 1.39 13.70
CA LEU A 164 -4.58 1.27 13.89
C LEU A 164 -5.08 -0.19 13.87
N GLY A 165 -4.21 -1.19 13.68
CA GLY A 165 -4.60 -2.59 13.55
C GLY A 165 -5.28 -2.95 12.23
N ARG A 166 -5.30 -2.04 11.25
CA ARG A 166 -5.84 -2.25 9.90
C ARG A 166 -4.83 -2.98 9.01
N VAL A 167 -4.51 -4.20 9.38
CA VAL A 167 -3.37 -4.95 8.81
C VAL A 167 -3.56 -5.28 7.32
N SER A 168 -4.79 -5.61 6.89
CA SER A 168 -5.11 -5.84 5.47
C SER A 168 -4.79 -4.62 4.61
N ASP A 169 -5.21 -3.46 5.11
CA ASP A 169 -5.15 -2.18 4.40
C ASP A 169 -3.71 -1.63 4.39
N ALA A 170 -2.93 -1.94 5.43
CA ALA A 170 -1.50 -1.68 5.47
C ALA A 170 -0.73 -2.55 4.46
N ARG A 171 -1.10 -3.84 4.31
CA ARG A 171 -0.49 -4.73 3.30
C ARG A 171 -0.67 -4.19 1.89
N GLU A 172 -1.88 -3.78 1.54
CA GLU A 172 -2.19 -3.19 0.22
C GLU A 172 -1.34 -1.92 -0.03
N ALA A 173 -1.24 -1.05 0.98
CA ALA A 173 -0.41 0.15 0.87
C ALA A 173 1.08 -0.17 0.62
N PHE A 174 1.64 -1.20 1.28
CA PHE A 174 3.01 -1.65 1.00
C PHE A 174 3.17 -2.26 -0.40
N GLN A 175 2.16 -2.97 -0.90
CA GLN A 175 2.17 -3.50 -2.28
C GLN A 175 2.22 -2.36 -3.31
N ASN A 176 1.48 -1.27 -3.08
CA ASN A 176 1.53 -0.09 -3.96
C ASN A 176 2.94 0.54 -4.01
N VAL A 177 3.68 0.54 -2.90
CA VAL A 177 5.08 1.02 -2.89
C VAL A 177 5.96 0.17 -3.80
N LEU A 178 5.85 -1.16 -3.72
CA LEU A 178 6.63 -2.08 -4.53
C LEU A 178 6.29 -1.98 -6.03
N ILE A 179 5.03 -1.70 -6.37
CA ILE A 179 4.62 -1.45 -7.75
C ILE A 179 5.26 -0.15 -8.29
N LEU A 180 5.29 0.91 -7.48
CA LEU A 180 5.84 2.20 -7.87
C LEU A 180 7.38 2.19 -7.96
N GLN A 181 8.04 1.42 -7.09
CA GLN A 181 9.49 1.30 -7.07
C GLN A 181 9.90 -0.16 -6.82
N PRO A 182 10.04 -0.98 -7.88
CA PRO A 182 10.38 -2.41 -7.82
C PRO A 182 11.76 -2.78 -7.22
N GLY A 183 12.45 -1.83 -6.60
CA GLY A 183 13.72 -2.02 -5.89
C GLY A 183 13.81 -1.22 -4.59
N HIS A 184 12.68 -0.73 -4.06
CA HIS A 184 12.66 0.00 -2.80
C HIS A 184 12.94 -0.95 -1.62
N GLU A 185 14.11 -0.76 -1.01
CA GLU A 185 14.65 -1.22 0.28
C GLU A 185 14.08 -2.51 0.93
N GLU A 186 15.00 -3.34 1.43
CA GLU A 186 14.74 -4.45 2.36
C GLU A 186 13.74 -4.09 3.47
N ALA A 187 13.74 -2.83 3.93
CA ALA A 187 12.82 -2.32 4.93
C ALA A 187 11.33 -2.44 4.53
N THR A 188 10.96 -2.13 3.28
CA THR A 188 9.57 -2.22 2.82
C THR A 188 9.11 -3.68 2.72
N VAL A 189 9.99 -4.56 2.24
CA VAL A 189 9.73 -6.01 2.18
C VAL A 189 9.60 -6.60 3.58
N ALA A 190 10.47 -6.18 4.53
CA ALA A 190 10.38 -6.61 5.92
C ALA A 190 9.07 -6.15 6.58
N LEU A 191 8.62 -4.91 6.30
CA LEU A 191 7.36 -4.38 6.78
C LEU A 191 6.15 -5.08 6.15
N LEU A 192 6.21 -5.43 4.87
CA LEU A 192 5.19 -6.22 4.19
C LEU A 192 5.07 -7.61 4.80
N HIS A 193 6.19 -8.33 4.95
CA HIS A 193 6.19 -9.64 5.61
C HIS A 193 5.69 -9.55 7.05
N ASP A 194 6.00 -8.48 7.78
CA ASP A 194 5.44 -8.26 9.11
C ASP A 194 3.92 -8.07 9.07
N ALA A 195 3.41 -7.27 8.13
CA ALA A 195 1.97 -7.10 7.93
C ALA A 195 1.30 -8.44 7.55
N GLU A 196 1.90 -9.23 6.66
CA GLU A 196 1.39 -10.55 6.29
C GLU A 196 1.36 -11.53 7.46
N ARG A 197 2.44 -11.58 8.26
CA ARG A 197 2.46 -12.37 9.50
C ARG A 197 1.36 -11.96 10.45
N ARG A 198 1.19 -10.65 10.70
CA ARG A 198 0.12 -10.13 11.56
C ARG A 198 -1.27 -10.46 11.03
N LEU A 199 -1.48 -10.38 9.72
CA LEU A 199 -2.75 -10.71 9.08
C LEU A 199 -3.04 -12.20 9.26
N LYS A 200 -2.03 -13.05 9.03
CA LYS A 200 -2.12 -14.49 9.22
C LYS A 200 -2.46 -14.85 10.66
N ILE A 201 -1.78 -14.24 11.64
CA ILE A 201 -2.07 -14.41 13.08
C ILE A 201 -3.51 -13.95 13.39
N ALA A 202 -3.94 -12.81 12.84
CA ALA A 202 -5.30 -12.28 13.05
C ALA A 202 -6.40 -13.16 12.42
N SER A 203 -6.11 -13.82 11.28
CA SER A 203 -7.03 -14.75 10.63
C SER A 203 -6.99 -16.18 11.19
N ARG A 204 -5.97 -16.51 12.00
CA ARG A 204 -5.80 -17.85 12.57
C ARG A 204 -6.89 -18.12 13.61
N LYS A 205 -7.37 -19.36 13.67
CA LYS A 205 -8.27 -19.81 14.73
C LYS A 205 -7.62 -19.60 16.10
N ASP A 206 -8.37 -19.01 17.03
CA ASP A 206 -7.95 -18.86 18.41
C ASP A 206 -8.30 -20.14 19.19
N TYR A 207 -7.35 -21.07 19.28
CA TYR A 207 -7.55 -22.37 19.92
C TYR A 207 -7.88 -22.26 21.41
N TYR A 208 -7.37 -21.22 22.08
CA TYR A 208 -7.70 -20.96 23.48
C TYR A 208 -9.17 -20.55 23.62
N LYS A 209 -9.68 -19.69 22.71
CA LYS A 209 -11.10 -19.36 22.67
C LYS A 209 -11.99 -20.56 22.32
N LEU A 210 -11.56 -21.42 21.39
CA LEU A 210 -12.30 -22.64 21.04
C LEU A 210 -12.43 -23.59 22.23
N LEU A 211 -11.40 -23.70 23.06
CA LEU A 211 -11.44 -24.45 24.32
C LEU A 211 -12.04 -23.66 25.50
N SER A 212 -12.41 -22.39 25.31
CA SER A 212 -12.91 -21.50 26.36
C SER A 212 -11.96 -21.39 27.57
N VAL A 213 -10.66 -21.34 27.32
CA VAL A 213 -9.61 -21.18 28.35
C VAL A 213 -8.76 -19.95 28.09
N GLY A 214 -8.08 -19.45 29.13
CA GLY A 214 -7.10 -18.37 28.99
C GLY A 214 -5.79 -18.83 28.33
N ARG A 215 -5.01 -17.89 27.78
CA ARG A 215 -3.68 -18.20 27.19
C ARG A 215 -2.69 -18.76 28.22
N SER A 216 -2.84 -18.39 29.48
CA SER A 216 -2.05 -18.89 30.60
C SER A 216 -2.56 -20.23 31.16
N ALA A 217 -3.51 -20.90 30.50
CA ALA A 217 -4.07 -22.15 30.98
C ALA A 217 -3.00 -23.24 31.09
N SER A 218 -3.02 -23.97 32.20
CA SER A 218 -2.21 -25.15 32.41
C SER A 218 -2.68 -26.32 31.55
N ASP A 219 -1.80 -27.29 31.30
CA ASP A 219 -2.14 -28.50 30.52
C ASP A 219 -3.32 -29.27 31.14
N ARG A 220 -3.47 -29.19 32.47
CA ARG A 220 -4.61 -29.78 33.19
C ARG A 220 -5.92 -29.08 32.85
N GLU A 221 -5.92 -27.76 32.76
CA GLU A 221 -7.10 -26.96 32.40
C GLU A 221 -7.48 -27.17 30.93
N ILE A 222 -6.50 -27.19 30.03
CA ILE A 222 -6.69 -27.49 28.60
C ILE A 222 -7.31 -28.89 28.44
N LYS A 223 -6.76 -29.91 29.11
CA LYS A 223 -7.28 -31.29 29.08
C LYS A 223 -8.65 -31.42 29.72
N LYS A 224 -8.96 -30.63 30.75
CA LYS A 224 -10.29 -30.61 31.37
C LYS A 224 -11.32 -29.99 30.42
N ALA A 225 -11.03 -28.82 29.87
CA ALA A 225 -11.90 -28.11 28.95
C ALA A 225 -12.21 -28.93 27.69
N TYR A 226 -11.19 -29.56 27.10
CA TYR A 226 -11.38 -30.49 25.98
C TYR A 226 -12.34 -31.63 26.34
N ARG A 227 -12.14 -32.27 27.50
CA ARG A 227 -13.01 -33.37 27.94
C ARG A 227 -14.46 -32.91 28.06
N ASP A 228 -14.70 -31.76 28.69
CA ASP A 228 -16.05 -31.23 28.92
C ASP A 228 -16.75 -30.88 27.60
N LEU A 229 -16.06 -30.21 26.67
CA LEU A 229 -16.58 -29.87 25.34
C LEU A 229 -16.81 -31.11 24.46
N ALA A 230 -15.91 -32.11 24.52
CA ALA A 230 -16.10 -33.40 23.86
C ALA A 230 -17.32 -34.16 24.42
N LYS A 231 -17.68 -33.94 25.70
CA LYS A 231 -18.94 -34.48 26.24
C LYS A 231 -20.17 -33.80 25.69
N GLN A 232 -20.09 -32.49 25.51
CA GLN A 232 -21.19 -31.64 25.05
C GLN A 232 -21.51 -31.90 23.58
N TYR A 233 -20.49 -32.01 22.71
CA TYR A 233 -20.66 -32.17 21.27
C TYR A 233 -20.72 -33.63 20.78
N HIS A 234 -20.97 -34.57 21.69
CA HIS A 234 -21.08 -35.99 21.36
C HIS A 234 -22.40 -36.29 20.61
N PRO A 235 -22.40 -37.11 19.53
CA PRO A 235 -23.60 -37.44 18.75
C PRO A 235 -24.76 -37.97 19.60
N ASP A 236 -24.48 -38.77 20.64
CA ASP A 236 -25.51 -39.28 21.57
C ASP A 236 -26.19 -38.20 22.43
N LYS A 237 -25.63 -36.99 22.52
CA LYS A 237 -26.16 -35.89 23.34
C LYS A 237 -26.87 -34.81 22.54
N VAL A 238 -26.85 -34.89 21.21
CA VAL A 238 -27.40 -33.87 20.31
C VAL A 238 -28.48 -34.46 19.42
N SER A 239 -29.47 -33.65 19.05
CA SER A 239 -30.55 -34.08 18.17
C SER A 239 -30.05 -34.32 16.73
N GLU A 240 -30.78 -35.10 15.94
CA GLU A 240 -30.39 -35.41 14.54
C GLU A 240 -30.16 -34.15 13.69
N ALA A 241 -30.91 -33.08 13.96
CA ALA A 241 -30.81 -31.80 13.26
C ALA A 241 -29.51 -31.04 13.61
N GLU A 242 -28.94 -31.27 14.80
CA GLU A 242 -27.76 -30.55 15.31
C GLU A 242 -26.47 -31.35 15.13
N LYS A 243 -26.55 -32.62 14.71
CA LYS A 243 -25.38 -33.51 14.55
C LYS A 243 -24.28 -32.91 13.70
N LYS A 244 -24.65 -32.28 12.57
CA LYS A 244 -23.68 -31.69 11.63
C LYS A 244 -22.91 -30.51 12.26
N ASP A 245 -23.61 -29.63 12.97
CA ASP A 245 -22.99 -28.48 13.63
C ASP A 245 -22.17 -28.91 14.86
N SER A 246 -22.62 -29.97 15.55
CA SER A 246 -21.91 -30.57 16.68
C SER A 246 -20.61 -31.24 16.22
N GLU A 247 -20.64 -31.97 15.10
CA GLU A 247 -19.47 -32.60 14.49
C GLU A 247 -18.43 -31.54 14.10
N GLU A 248 -18.87 -30.43 13.51
CA GLU A 248 -18.01 -29.30 13.16
C GLU A 248 -17.32 -28.70 14.39
N LYS A 249 -18.08 -28.42 15.45
CA LYS A 249 -17.53 -27.87 16.70
C LYS A 249 -16.60 -28.86 17.40
N PHE A 250 -16.96 -30.14 17.40
CA PHE A 250 -16.11 -31.20 17.95
C PHE A 250 -14.78 -31.26 17.21
N ARG A 251 -14.80 -31.17 15.88
CA ARG A 251 -13.60 -31.13 15.04
C ARG A 251 -12.69 -29.97 15.40
N GLN A 252 -13.25 -28.75 15.53
CA GLN A 252 -12.49 -27.56 15.91
C GLN A 252 -11.90 -27.66 17.32
N VAL A 253 -12.63 -28.24 18.26
CA VAL A 253 -12.19 -28.48 19.65
C VAL A 253 -11.08 -29.53 19.71
N ALA A 254 -11.16 -30.59 18.90
CA ALA A 254 -10.13 -31.62 18.80
C ALA A 254 -8.83 -31.07 18.20
N GLU A 255 -8.94 -30.30 17.12
CA GLU A 255 -7.82 -29.57 16.49
C GLU A 255 -7.14 -28.64 17.52
N ALA A 256 -7.94 -27.86 18.25
CA ALA A 256 -7.43 -26.97 19.30
C ALA A 256 -6.68 -27.74 20.40
N TYR A 257 -7.20 -28.88 20.84
CA TYR A 257 -6.54 -29.71 21.84
C TYR A 257 -5.26 -30.35 21.31
N GLU A 258 -5.22 -30.81 20.06
CA GLU A 258 -4.02 -31.40 19.45
C GLU A 258 -2.84 -30.41 19.44
N VAL A 259 -3.11 -29.14 19.14
CA VAL A 259 -2.08 -28.10 19.11
C VAL A 259 -1.71 -27.64 20.51
N LEU A 260 -2.68 -27.43 21.41
CA LEU A 260 -2.43 -26.86 22.73
C LEU A 260 -1.96 -27.87 23.78
N SER A 261 -2.17 -29.18 23.57
CA SER A 261 -1.73 -30.22 24.50
C SER A 261 -0.28 -30.66 24.32
N ASP A 262 0.32 -30.37 23.17
CA ASP A 262 1.73 -30.63 22.88
C ASP A 262 2.54 -29.35 23.13
N ALA A 263 3.59 -29.44 23.95
CA ALA A 263 4.35 -28.28 24.39
C ALA A 263 5.06 -27.56 23.23
N ASP A 264 5.58 -28.31 22.26
CA ASP A 264 6.30 -27.76 21.11
C ASP A 264 5.32 -27.10 20.12
N LYS A 265 4.20 -27.77 19.82
CA LYS A 265 3.13 -27.20 18.98
C LYS A 265 2.51 -25.96 19.63
N ARG A 266 2.29 -25.97 20.94
CA ARG A 266 1.79 -24.83 21.71
C ARG A 266 2.77 -23.66 21.67
N ALA A 267 4.07 -23.91 21.88
CA ALA A 267 5.09 -22.86 21.81
C ALA A 267 5.16 -22.22 20.41
N ARG A 268 5.11 -23.03 19.35
CA ARG A 268 5.09 -22.55 17.96
C ARG A 268 3.80 -21.79 17.63
N TYR A 269 2.66 -22.29 18.12
CA TYR A 269 1.38 -21.58 18.03
C TYR A 269 1.47 -20.21 18.70
N ASP A 270 1.98 -20.14 19.94
CA ASP A 270 2.12 -18.91 20.70
C ASP A 270 3.12 -17.92 20.07
N ALA A 271 4.16 -18.43 19.41
CA ALA A 271 5.12 -17.63 18.62
C ALA A 271 4.55 -17.10 17.29
N GLY A 272 3.33 -17.49 16.91
CA GLY A 272 2.69 -17.08 15.65
C GLY A 272 3.16 -17.87 14.43
N GLU A 273 3.85 -19.00 14.63
CA GLU A 273 4.22 -19.91 13.55
C GLU A 273 3.01 -20.70 13.04
N ASP A 274 3.16 -21.21 11.82
CA ASP A 274 2.16 -22.09 11.21
C ASP A 274 2.36 -23.53 11.69
N VAL A 275 1.46 -23.96 12.57
CA VAL A 275 1.46 -25.33 13.12
C VAL A 275 0.61 -26.27 12.26
N ASP A 276 -0.24 -25.71 11.38
CA ASP A 276 -1.17 -26.46 10.53
C ASP A 276 -0.51 -26.97 9.23
N GLN A 277 0.49 -26.24 8.71
CA GLN A 277 1.07 -26.55 7.39
C GLN A 277 2.00 -27.77 7.36
N GLN A 278 2.59 -28.19 8.49
CA GLN A 278 3.54 -29.31 8.49
C GLN A 278 2.89 -30.70 8.39
N GLN A 279 1.56 -30.80 8.41
CA GLN A 279 0.85 -32.09 8.32
C GLN A 279 -0.18 -32.17 7.18
N HIS A 280 -0.26 -31.15 6.32
CA HIS A 280 -1.29 -31.06 5.26
C HIS A 280 -1.04 -31.92 4.01
N GLN A 281 -0.06 -32.83 4.02
CA GLN A 281 0.06 -33.86 2.98
C GLN A 281 -0.53 -35.19 3.50
N GLN A 282 -1.82 -35.38 3.17
CA GLN A 282 -2.53 -36.67 3.05
C GLN A 282 -3.06 -37.41 4.30
N HIS A 283 -2.80 -36.98 5.55
CA HIS A 283 -3.17 -37.80 6.73
C HIS A 283 -4.41 -37.37 7.56
N HIS A 284 -4.98 -36.17 7.36
CA HIS A 284 -5.94 -35.62 8.33
C HIS A 284 -7.33 -36.30 8.38
N SER A 285 -7.88 -36.81 7.28
CA SER A 285 -9.24 -37.39 7.28
C SER A 285 -9.29 -38.78 7.92
N SER A 286 -8.30 -39.63 7.63
CA SER A 286 -8.20 -40.99 8.17
C SER A 286 -7.79 -40.99 9.65
N GLN A 287 -6.81 -40.15 10.01
CA GLN A 287 -6.31 -40.05 11.38
C GLN A 287 -7.30 -39.36 12.31
N PHE A 288 -8.12 -38.41 11.82
CA PHE A 288 -9.20 -37.81 12.60
C PHE A 288 -10.34 -38.79 12.89
N HIS A 289 -10.73 -39.65 11.94
CA HIS A 289 -11.71 -40.70 12.18
C HIS A 289 -11.17 -41.76 13.16
N GLN A 290 -9.88 -42.10 13.06
CA GLN A 290 -9.22 -43.03 13.97
C GLN A 290 -9.00 -42.42 15.36
N PHE A 291 -8.70 -41.12 15.44
CA PHE A 291 -8.58 -40.33 16.67
C PHE A 291 -9.94 -40.15 17.34
N GLN A 292 -11.00 -39.85 16.57
CA GLN A 292 -12.37 -39.88 17.02
C GLN A 292 -12.68 -41.25 17.62
N GLN A 293 -12.54 -42.34 16.86
CA GLN A 293 -12.83 -43.69 17.37
C GLN A 293 -12.01 -44.06 18.61
N PHE A 294 -10.72 -43.70 18.65
CA PHE A 294 -9.84 -43.96 19.79
C PHE A 294 -10.25 -43.16 21.04
N HIS A 295 -10.61 -41.89 20.89
CA HIS A 295 -11.06 -41.06 22.02
C HIS A 295 -12.52 -41.34 22.43
N PHE A 296 -13.39 -41.74 21.49
CA PHE A 296 -14.71 -42.31 21.77
C PHE A 296 -14.56 -43.61 22.59
N GLN A 297 -13.63 -44.50 22.23
CA GLN A 297 -13.35 -45.76 22.95
C GLN A 297 -12.69 -45.56 24.32
N GLN A 298 -11.78 -44.59 24.47
CA GLN A 298 -11.20 -44.28 25.79
C GLN A 298 -12.26 -43.78 26.77
N ARG A 299 -13.35 -43.17 26.27
CA ARG A 299 -14.45 -42.68 27.11
C ARG A 299 -15.26 -43.82 27.72
N GLU A 300 -15.50 -44.90 26.99
CA GLU A 300 -16.08 -46.14 27.54
C GLU A 300 -15.20 -46.73 28.65
N TYR A 301 -13.87 -46.66 28.50
CA TYR A 301 -12.93 -47.16 29.50
C TYR A 301 -12.90 -46.30 30.78
N PHE A 302 -12.99 -44.97 30.64
CA PHE A 302 -12.99 -44.04 31.79
C PHE A 302 -14.37 -43.86 32.45
N TYR A 303 -15.48 -44.14 31.77
CA TYR A 303 -16.82 -44.17 32.39
C TYR A 303 -17.14 -45.49 33.11
N ARG A 304 -16.45 -46.60 32.77
CA ARG A 304 -16.60 -47.88 33.47
C ARG A 304 -15.70 -48.06 34.69
N ASN A 305 -14.58 -47.34 34.78
CA ASN A 305 -13.51 -47.60 35.76
C ASN A 305 -13.13 -46.37 36.62
N GLY A 306 -14.00 -45.37 36.76
CA GLY A 306 -13.81 -44.21 37.64
C GLY A 306 -15.13 -43.80 38.28
#